data_AF-A0A1F9VEK6-F1
#
_entry.id   AF-A0A1F9VEK6-F1
#
_cell.length_a   1.000
_cell.length_b   1.000
_cell.length_c   1.000
_cell.angle_alpha   90.00
_cell.angle_beta   90.00
_cell.angle_gamma   90.00
#
_symmetry.space_group_name_H-M   'P 1'
#
loop_
_entity.id
_entity.type
_entity.pdbx_description
1 polymer ?
#
loop_
_entity_poly.entity_id
_entity_poly.type
_entity_poly.pdbx_seq_one_letter_code
_entity_poly.pdbx_strand_id
1 'polypeptide(L)'
;MTRRRRRDHGDSRPFWRGLPHHYADAALGAFMGLLSPLGAFLLRYWLADPLLRSLWVRNELQYNAFFYAYMALGTGAAFTAFGYALGLRSERQRVSNRMLSERVDELHLKSVTDALSGAYTYGYLYEVLELEIQRTMTEKSPLSLLILDIDDFKSVNNSHGHLFGDRVLRETAETISANVRSNDILGRYGGDEFVVVMPGADEQTALHVAQRVRSAVAKNGYMTTVSVGTSTYGGGSKETPADFLHRADLKLYQAKRDGRNCVR
;
A
#
# COMPACT_ATOMS: atom_id res chain seq x y z
N MET A 1 38.45 3.75 -21.87
CA MET A 1 37.97 2.87 -22.97
C MET A 1 38.17 1.42 -22.57
N THR A 2 37.16 0.76 -22.00
CA THR A 2 37.15 -0.70 -21.78
C THR A 2 35.70 -1.19 -21.86
N ARG A 3 35.27 -1.51 -23.09
CA ARG A 3 33.96 -2.08 -23.42
C ARG A 3 33.91 -3.53 -22.91
N ARG A 4 33.22 -3.78 -21.79
CA ARG A 4 32.82 -5.15 -21.41
C ARG A 4 31.69 -5.62 -22.33
N ARG A 5 31.98 -6.61 -23.19
CA ARG A 5 30.99 -7.37 -23.96
C ARG A 5 30.04 -8.09 -22.98
N ARG A 6 28.76 -7.69 -22.95
CA ARG A 6 27.68 -8.54 -22.42
C ARG A 6 27.59 -9.78 -23.31
N ARG A 7 27.75 -10.96 -22.71
CA ARG A 7 27.38 -12.24 -23.33
C ARG A 7 25.85 -12.29 -23.33
N ASP A 8 25.24 -12.32 -24.51
CA ASP A 8 23.87 -12.80 -24.67
C ASP A 8 23.86 -14.28 -24.30
N HIS A 9 23.40 -14.57 -23.08
CA HIS A 9 22.89 -15.90 -22.77
C HIS A 9 21.53 -16.01 -23.44
N GLY A 10 21.47 -16.87 -24.47
CA GLY A 10 20.23 -17.29 -25.08
C GLY A 10 19.29 -17.75 -23.97
N ASP A 11 18.26 -16.95 -23.72
CA ASP A 11 17.20 -17.21 -22.79
C ASP A 11 16.31 -18.30 -23.39
N SER A 12 16.79 -19.54 -23.34
CA SER A 12 16.00 -20.72 -23.67
C SER A 12 14.98 -20.94 -22.56
N ARG A 13 14.02 -20.02 -22.45
CA ARG A 13 12.84 -20.23 -21.61
C ARG A 13 12.04 -21.37 -22.23
N PRO A 14 11.57 -22.34 -21.44
CA PRO A 14 10.74 -23.41 -21.95
C PRO A 14 9.50 -22.81 -22.64
N PHE A 15 9.19 -23.29 -23.85
CA PHE A 15 8.08 -22.84 -24.72
C PHE A 15 6.75 -22.65 -23.97
N TRP A 16 6.52 -23.44 -22.92
CA TRP A 16 5.33 -23.41 -22.07
C TRP A 16 5.16 -22.15 -21.21
N ARG A 17 6.20 -21.31 -21.01
CA ARG A 17 6.11 -20.07 -20.22
C ARG A 17 5.44 -18.89 -20.94
N GLY A 18 5.20 -19.00 -22.25
CA GLY A 18 4.53 -17.96 -23.06
C GLY A 18 3.08 -18.28 -23.43
N LEU A 19 2.59 -19.47 -23.09
CA LEU A 19 1.22 -19.86 -23.41
C LEU A 19 0.24 -19.28 -22.38
N PRO A 20 -0.93 -18.78 -22.80
CA PRO A 20 -1.99 -18.35 -21.90
C PRO A 20 -2.32 -19.44 -20.88
N HIS A 21 -2.58 -19.05 -19.63
CA HIS A 21 -2.72 -19.98 -18.51
C HIS A 21 -3.88 -20.95 -18.71
N HIS A 22 -4.92 -20.53 -19.44
CA HIS A 22 -6.06 -21.39 -19.75
C HIS A 22 -5.72 -22.62 -20.62
N TYR A 23 -4.64 -22.59 -21.41
CA TYR A 23 -4.17 -23.79 -22.12
C TYR A 23 -3.50 -24.80 -21.19
N ALA A 24 -2.83 -24.32 -20.13
CA ALA A 24 -2.24 -25.18 -19.12
C ALA A 24 -3.33 -25.89 -18.30
N ASP A 25 -4.38 -25.15 -17.93
CA ASP A 25 -5.54 -25.70 -17.21
C ASP A 25 -6.34 -26.69 -18.08
N ALA A 26 -6.45 -26.43 -19.39
CA ALA A 26 -7.04 -27.37 -20.34
C ALA A 26 -6.21 -28.67 -20.45
N ALA A 27 -4.88 -28.56 -20.51
CA ALA A 27 -3.98 -29.72 -20.56
C ALA A 27 -4.03 -30.56 -19.27
N LEU A 28 -4.11 -29.90 -18.11
CA LEU A 28 -4.32 -30.57 -16.81
C LEU A 28 -5.67 -31.31 -16.78
N GLY A 29 -6.73 -30.68 -17.30
CA GLY A 29 -8.03 -31.31 -17.49
C GLY A 29 -7.96 -32.56 -18.38
N ALA A 30 -7.29 -32.47 -19.54
CA ALA A 30 -7.09 -33.61 -20.43
C ALA A 30 -6.40 -34.79 -19.72
N PHE A 31 -5.35 -34.50 -18.94
CA PHE A 31 -4.63 -35.50 -18.16
C PHE A 31 -5.55 -36.17 -17.13
N MET A 32 -6.30 -35.39 -16.34
CA MET A 32 -7.27 -35.94 -15.39
C MET A 32 -8.36 -36.79 -16.07
N GLY A 33 -8.83 -36.38 -17.25
CA GLY A 33 -9.79 -37.14 -18.02
C GLY A 33 -9.28 -38.52 -18.44
N LEU A 34 -8.01 -38.63 -18.82
CA LEU A 34 -7.37 -39.89 -19.20
C LEU A 34 -7.13 -40.85 -18.02
N LEU A 35 -7.14 -40.37 -16.77
CA LEU A 35 -7.07 -41.23 -15.59
C LEU A 35 -8.40 -41.96 -15.30
N SER A 36 -9.54 -41.47 -15.81
CA SER A 36 -10.85 -42.08 -15.53
C SER A 36 -10.99 -43.53 -16.02
N PRO A 37 -10.60 -43.88 -17.27
CA PRO A 37 -10.58 -45.27 -17.74
C PRO A 37 -9.68 -46.20 -16.90
N LEU A 38 -8.53 -45.70 -16.45
CA LEU A 38 -7.61 -46.46 -15.60
C LEU A 38 -8.23 -46.73 -14.22
N GLY A 39 -8.90 -45.74 -13.63
CA GLY A 39 -9.63 -45.91 -12.38
C GLY A 39 -10.76 -46.94 -12.49
N ALA A 40 -11.53 -46.91 -13.58
CA ALA A 40 -12.58 -47.89 -13.85
C ALA A 40 -12.02 -49.31 -13.99
N PHE A 41 -10.89 -49.45 -14.69
CA PHE A 41 -10.20 -50.73 -14.86
C PHE A 41 -9.68 -51.29 -13.53
N LEU A 42 -9.01 -50.47 -12.72
CA LEU A 42 -8.46 -50.88 -11.42
C LEU A 42 -9.56 -51.27 -10.42
N LEU A 43 -10.68 -50.54 -10.40
CA LEU A 43 -11.82 -50.88 -9.55
C LEU A 43 -12.41 -52.25 -9.94
N ARG A 44 -12.59 -52.50 -11.24
CA ARG A 44 -13.08 -53.79 -11.74
C ARG A 44 -12.08 -54.93 -11.48
N TYR A 45 -10.79 -54.65 -11.61
CA TYR A 45 -9.73 -55.61 -11.26
C TYR A 45 -9.75 -55.97 -9.76
N TRP A 46 -9.99 -54.99 -8.89
CA TRP A 46 -10.09 -55.22 -7.45
C TRP A 46 -11.29 -56.10 -7.08
N LEU A 47 -12.42 -55.91 -7.77
CA LEU A 47 -13.64 -56.71 -7.61
C LEU A 47 -13.57 -58.10 -8.25
N ALA A 48 -12.60 -58.35 -9.14
CA ALA A 48 -12.44 -59.64 -9.81
C ALA A 48 -11.89 -60.71 -8.85
N ASP A 49 -12.36 -61.95 -9.06
CA ASP A 49 -11.92 -63.13 -8.29
C ASP A 49 -10.38 -63.23 -8.29
N PRO A 50 -9.74 -63.21 -7.10
CA PRO A 50 -8.29 -63.24 -6.97
C PRO A 50 -7.59 -64.36 -7.74
N LEU A 51 -8.22 -65.54 -7.84
CA LEU A 51 -7.62 -66.71 -8.47
C LEU A 51 -7.60 -66.61 -10.01
N LEU A 52 -8.49 -65.79 -10.60
CA LEU A 52 -8.68 -65.69 -12.04
C LEU A 52 -8.20 -64.35 -12.63
N ARG A 53 -7.59 -63.47 -11.84
CA ARG A 53 -7.21 -62.10 -12.25
C ARG A 53 -6.37 -62.04 -13.53
N SER A 54 -5.42 -62.95 -13.71
CA SER A 54 -4.55 -62.97 -14.90
C SER A 54 -5.30 -63.31 -16.20
N LEU A 55 -6.30 -64.20 -16.12
CA LEU A 55 -7.19 -64.54 -17.23
C LEU A 55 -8.26 -63.45 -17.44
N TRP A 56 -8.79 -62.91 -16.34
CA TRP A 56 -9.75 -61.82 -16.35
C TRP A 56 -9.21 -60.58 -17.07
N VAL A 57 -7.96 -60.16 -16.80
CA VAL A 57 -7.36 -58.99 -17.46
C VAL A 57 -7.35 -59.14 -18.99
N ARG A 58 -7.00 -60.32 -19.50
CA ARG A 58 -6.98 -60.58 -20.95
C ARG A 58 -8.38 -60.49 -21.55
N ASN A 59 -9.36 -61.12 -20.90
CA ASN A 59 -10.75 -61.10 -21.34
C ASN A 59 -11.36 -59.68 -21.26
N GLU A 60 -11.13 -58.97 -20.16
CA GLU A 60 -11.63 -57.61 -19.96
C GLU A 60 -11.11 -56.67 -21.05
N LEU A 61 -9.81 -56.74 -21.37
CA LEU A 61 -9.25 -55.92 -22.45
C LEU A 61 -9.77 -56.35 -23.83
N GLN A 62 -9.98 -57.64 -24.07
CA GLN A 62 -10.47 -58.12 -25.36
C GLN A 62 -11.93 -57.72 -25.64
N TYR A 63 -12.81 -57.76 -24.62
CA TYR A 63 -14.24 -57.48 -24.79
C TYR A 63 -14.62 -56.01 -24.51
N ASN A 64 -13.91 -55.33 -23.60
CA ASN A 64 -14.26 -53.98 -23.16
C ASN A 64 -13.29 -52.88 -23.65
N ALA A 65 -12.32 -53.18 -24.53
CA ALA A 65 -11.42 -52.17 -25.09
C ALA A 65 -12.15 -50.95 -25.68
N PHE A 66 -13.23 -51.17 -26.43
CA PHE A 66 -14.04 -50.08 -27.00
C PHE A 66 -14.68 -49.19 -25.92
N PHE A 67 -15.13 -49.79 -24.81
CA PHE A 67 -15.70 -49.04 -23.69
C PHE A 67 -14.64 -48.14 -23.02
N TYR A 68 -13.43 -48.65 -22.79
CA TYR A 68 -12.34 -47.85 -22.22
C TYR A 68 -11.86 -46.74 -23.18
N ALA A 69 -11.81 -47.02 -24.50
CA ALA A 69 -11.47 -46.02 -25.51
C ALA A 69 -12.53 -44.90 -25.60
N TYR A 70 -13.81 -45.27 -25.62
CA TYR A 70 -14.93 -44.32 -25.58
C TYR A 70 -14.87 -43.45 -24.32
N MET A 71 -14.64 -44.07 -23.16
CA MET A 71 -14.51 -43.36 -21.89
C MET A 71 -13.34 -42.38 -21.94
N ALA A 72 -12.16 -42.80 -22.40
CA ALA A 72 -10.96 -41.97 -22.49
C ALA A 72 -11.18 -40.71 -23.35
N LEU A 73 -11.85 -40.87 -24.49
CA LEU A 73 -12.16 -39.77 -25.40
C LEU A 73 -13.20 -38.82 -24.78
N GLY A 74 -14.28 -39.37 -24.21
CA GLY A 74 -15.36 -38.58 -23.61
C GLY A 74 -14.91 -37.79 -22.39
N THR A 75 -14.24 -38.44 -21.44
CA THR A 75 -13.73 -37.79 -20.23
C THR A 75 -12.58 -36.84 -20.58
N GLY A 76 -11.68 -37.22 -21.48
CA GLY A 76 -10.62 -36.35 -21.98
C GLY A 76 -11.17 -35.04 -22.55
N ALA A 77 -12.16 -35.12 -23.45
CA ALA A 77 -12.79 -33.93 -24.04
C ALA A 77 -13.53 -33.08 -23.00
N ALA A 78 -14.33 -33.71 -22.13
CA ALA A 78 -15.11 -33.02 -21.11
C ALA A 78 -14.21 -32.27 -20.11
N PHE A 79 -13.17 -32.92 -19.58
CA PHE A 79 -12.26 -32.29 -18.64
C PHE A 79 -11.35 -31.25 -19.30
N THR A 80 -10.99 -31.41 -20.59
CA THR A 80 -10.26 -30.37 -21.34
C THR A 80 -11.11 -29.11 -21.49
N ALA A 81 -12.37 -29.25 -21.91
CA ALA A 81 -13.29 -28.13 -22.06
C ALA A 81 -13.56 -27.44 -20.71
N PHE A 82 -13.72 -28.24 -19.65
CA PHE A 82 -13.89 -27.74 -18.29
C PHE A 82 -12.65 -26.97 -17.79
N GLY A 83 -11.45 -27.53 -17.96
CA GLY A 83 -10.19 -26.89 -17.61
C GLY A 83 -9.97 -25.58 -18.37
N TYR A 84 -10.25 -25.57 -19.67
CA TYR A 84 -10.18 -24.36 -20.50
C TYR A 84 -11.15 -23.27 -20.00
N ALA A 85 -12.40 -23.64 -19.70
CA ALA A 85 -13.40 -22.71 -19.19
C ALA A 85 -13.03 -22.13 -17.82
N LEU A 86 -12.49 -22.97 -16.92
CA LEU A 86 -11.96 -22.52 -15.62
C LEU A 86 -10.78 -21.57 -15.78
N GLY A 87 -9.85 -21.89 -16.68
CA GLY A 87 -8.70 -21.03 -16.98
C GLY A 87 -9.12 -19.65 -17.48
N LEU A 88 -10.07 -19.58 -18.42
CA LEU A 88 -10.62 -18.30 -18.90
C LEU A 88 -11.29 -17.49 -17.80
N ARG A 89 -12.04 -18.14 -16.89
CA ARG A 89 -12.65 -17.46 -15.74
C ARG A 89 -11.60 -16.94 -14.76
N SER A 90 -10.59 -17.75 -14.46
CA SER A 90 -9.47 -17.40 -13.58
C SER A 90 -8.69 -16.20 -14.11
N GLU A 91 -8.38 -16.17 -15.41
CA GLU A 91 -7.71 -15.03 -16.06
C GLU A 91 -8.53 -13.74 -15.97
N ARG A 92 -9.84 -13.81 -16.26
CA ARG A 92 -10.74 -12.65 -16.13
C ARG A 92 -10.79 -12.14 -14.69
N GLN A 93 -10.88 -13.04 -13.72
CA GLN A 93 -10.91 -12.69 -12.31
C GLN A 93 -9.61 -12.02 -11.86
N ARG A 94 -8.45 -12.53 -12.32
CA ARG A 94 -7.13 -11.93 -12.03
C ARG A 94 -7.00 -10.52 -12.59
N VAL A 95 -7.43 -10.30 -13.83
CA VAL A 95 -7.42 -8.96 -14.45
C VAL A 95 -8.33 -8.00 -13.68
N SER A 96 -9.55 -8.44 -13.34
CA SER A 96 -10.49 -7.63 -12.56
C SER A 96 -9.94 -7.29 -11.17
N ASN A 97 -9.35 -8.26 -10.47
CA ASN A 97 -8.76 -8.04 -9.14
C ASN A 97 -7.59 -7.06 -9.20
N ARG A 98 -6.75 -7.13 -10.26
CA ARG A 98 -5.67 -6.17 -10.46
C ARG A 98 -6.22 -4.75 -10.67
N MET A 99 -7.20 -4.58 -11.55
CA MET A 99 -7.84 -3.27 -11.78
C MET A 99 -8.51 -2.72 -10.51
N LEU A 100 -9.13 -3.59 -9.71
CA LEU A 100 -9.72 -3.20 -8.42
C LEU A 100 -8.63 -2.71 -7.46
N SER A 101 -7.52 -3.44 -7.35
CA SER A 101 -6.37 -3.05 -6.51
C SER A 101 -5.80 -1.70 -6.93
N GLU A 102 -5.58 -1.50 -8.23
CA GLU A 102 -5.06 -0.22 -8.77
C GLU A 102 -6.01 0.95 -8.46
N ARG A 103 -7.33 0.75 -8.54
CA ARG A 103 -8.33 1.77 -8.16
C ARG A 103 -8.33 2.04 -6.66
N VAL A 104 -8.17 1.00 -5.85
CA VAL A 104 -8.04 1.15 -4.39
C VAL A 104 -6.80 1.98 -4.07
N ASP A 105 -5.65 1.69 -4.69
CA ASP A 105 -4.42 2.45 -4.51
C ASP A 105 -4.56 3.92 -4.97
N GLU A 106 -5.23 4.17 -6.10
CA GLU A 106 -5.49 5.52 -6.59
C GLU A 106 -6.43 6.30 -5.64
N LEU A 107 -7.46 5.64 -5.12
CA LEU A 107 -8.37 6.22 -4.12
C LEU A 107 -7.65 6.49 -2.80
N HIS A 108 -6.76 5.59 -2.38
CA HIS A 108 -5.90 5.82 -1.21
C HIS A 108 -5.00 7.05 -1.43
N LEU A 109 -4.29 7.12 -2.56
CA LEU A 109 -3.44 8.28 -2.89
C LEU A 109 -4.24 9.61 -2.92
N LYS A 110 -5.44 9.61 -3.48
CA LYS A 110 -6.33 10.79 -3.48
C LYS A 110 -6.92 11.12 -2.11
N SER A 111 -6.95 10.15 -1.20
CA SER A 111 -7.48 10.30 0.17
C SER A 111 -6.42 10.77 1.17
N VAL A 112 -5.13 10.51 0.90
CA VAL A 112 -4.05 10.81 1.85
C VAL A 112 -3.49 12.22 1.75
N THR A 113 -3.74 12.98 0.69
CA THR A 113 -3.26 14.36 0.55
C THR A 113 -4.39 15.38 0.48
N ASP A 114 -4.24 16.51 1.15
CA ASP A 114 -5.12 17.67 1.05
C ASP A 114 -4.92 18.38 -0.30
N ALA A 115 -5.99 18.46 -1.11
CA ALA A 115 -5.92 18.97 -2.47
C ALA A 115 -5.52 20.46 -2.57
N LEU A 116 -5.72 21.24 -1.50
CA LEU A 116 -5.41 22.67 -1.51
C LEU A 116 -3.93 22.94 -1.21
N SER A 117 -3.40 22.28 -0.18
CA SER A 117 -2.04 22.52 0.34
C SER A 117 -1.00 21.52 -0.17
N GLY A 118 -1.41 20.36 -0.65
CA GLY A 118 -0.51 19.25 -1.00
C GLY A 118 0.09 18.52 0.21
N ALA A 119 -0.20 18.95 1.43
CA ALA A 119 0.18 18.27 2.66
C ALA A 119 -0.65 16.99 2.85
N TYR A 120 -0.18 16.06 3.69
CA TYR A 120 -0.97 14.88 4.02
C TYR A 120 -2.22 15.23 4.83
N THR A 121 -3.29 14.45 4.70
CA THR A 121 -4.51 14.62 5.49
C THR A 121 -4.27 14.18 6.93
N TYR A 122 -5.09 14.71 7.86
CA TYR A 122 -5.05 14.33 9.26
C TYR A 122 -5.09 12.80 9.47
N GLY A 123 -5.95 12.09 8.74
CA GLY A 123 -6.07 10.64 8.85
C GLY A 123 -4.75 9.92 8.55
N TYR A 124 -4.11 10.27 7.44
CA TYR A 124 -2.82 9.68 7.07
C TYR A 124 -1.71 10.05 8.05
N LEU A 125 -1.65 11.31 8.48
CA LEU A 125 -0.67 11.79 9.43
C LEU A 125 -0.76 11.02 10.77
N TYR A 126 -1.98 10.76 11.24
CA TYR A 126 -2.22 10.03 12.48
C TYR A 126 -1.75 8.57 12.40
N GLU A 127 -2.02 7.89 11.28
CA GLU A 127 -1.50 6.54 11.01
C GLU A 127 0.04 6.51 10.98
N VAL A 128 0.66 7.49 10.33
CA VAL A 128 2.13 7.62 10.30
C VAL A 128 2.68 7.87 11.70
N LEU A 129 2.04 8.72 12.50
CA LEU A 129 2.46 9.01 13.86
C LEU A 129 2.43 7.74 14.74
N GLU A 130 1.40 6.91 14.61
CA GLU A 130 1.31 5.61 15.30
C GLU A 130 2.49 4.69 14.94
N LEU A 131 2.80 4.58 13.64
CA LEU A 131 3.90 3.75 13.16
C LEU A 131 5.26 4.26 13.67
N GLU A 132 5.49 5.57 13.60
CA GLU A 132 6.75 6.18 14.04
C GLU A 132 6.94 6.07 15.56
N ILE A 133 5.88 6.14 16.36
CA ILE A 133 5.96 5.88 17.81
C ILE A 133 6.43 4.43 18.06
N GLN A 134 5.83 3.44 17.40
CA GLN A 134 6.23 2.03 17.55
C GLN A 134 7.69 1.81 17.11
N ARG A 135 8.09 2.48 16.03
CA ARG A 135 9.46 2.46 15.53
C ARG A 135 10.44 3.05 16.54
N THR A 136 10.16 4.24 17.08
CA THR A 136 10.97 4.89 18.11
C THR A 136 11.09 4.05 19.37
N MET A 137 10.02 3.36 19.80
CA MET A 137 10.11 2.42 20.94
C MET A 137 11.10 1.28 20.69
N THR A 138 11.17 0.79 19.43
CA THR A 138 12.02 -0.33 19.04
C THR A 138 13.48 0.11 18.81
N GLU A 139 13.68 1.20 18.06
CA GLU A 139 14.99 1.69 17.64
C GLU A 139 15.66 2.60 18.66
N LYS A 140 14.92 3.08 19.68
CA LYS A 140 15.36 4.08 20.66
C LYS A 140 15.86 5.38 20.01
N SER A 141 15.32 5.72 18.85
CA SER A 141 15.55 6.98 18.15
C SER A 141 14.61 8.07 18.64
N PRO A 142 15.05 9.33 18.76
CA PRO A 142 14.15 10.41 19.16
C PRO A 142 13.09 10.66 18.08
N LEU A 143 11.91 11.11 18.50
CA LEU A 143 10.81 11.48 17.62
C LEU A 143 10.24 12.78 18.16
N SER A 144 10.14 13.79 17.30
CA SER A 144 9.54 15.07 17.65
C SER A 144 8.44 15.43 16.68
N LEU A 145 7.52 16.28 17.11
CA LEU A 145 6.51 16.87 16.24
C LEU A 145 6.37 18.36 16.49
N LEU A 146 5.94 19.06 15.44
CA LEU A 146 5.57 20.47 15.45
C LEU A 146 4.08 20.58 15.16
N ILE A 147 3.35 21.41 15.90
CA ILE A 147 2.01 21.88 15.51
C ILE A 147 2.12 23.37 15.24
N LEU A 148 1.67 23.78 14.07
CA LEU A 148 1.73 25.15 13.57
C LEU A 148 0.31 25.63 13.29
N ASP A 149 0.04 26.89 13.60
CA ASP A 149 -1.21 27.55 13.24
C ASP A 149 -0.92 28.92 12.65
N ILE A 150 -1.65 29.27 11.59
CA ILE A 150 -1.54 30.56 10.91
C ILE A 150 -2.22 31.64 11.76
N ASP A 151 -1.41 32.58 12.22
CA ASP A 151 -1.85 33.65 13.11
C ASP A 151 -2.90 34.55 12.43
N ASP A 152 -4.05 34.69 13.10
CA ASP A 152 -5.17 35.55 12.68
C ASP A 152 -5.70 35.24 11.27
N PHE A 153 -5.64 33.97 10.84
CA PHE A 153 -6.10 33.53 9.51
C PHE A 153 -7.55 33.91 9.19
N LYS A 154 -8.45 33.87 10.17
CA LYS A 154 -9.83 34.36 10.01
C LYS A 154 -9.89 35.84 9.63
N SER A 155 -9.00 36.68 10.18
CA SER A 155 -8.91 38.10 9.83
C SER A 155 -8.45 38.29 8.38
N VAL A 156 -7.49 37.48 7.93
CA VAL A 156 -7.02 37.45 6.54
C VAL A 156 -8.17 37.12 5.59
N ASN A 157 -8.94 36.05 5.89
CA ASN A 157 -10.12 35.67 5.13
C ASN A 157 -11.19 36.77 5.09
N ASN A 158 -11.47 37.40 6.23
CA ASN A 158 -12.47 38.46 6.31
C ASN A 158 -12.07 39.71 5.51
N SER A 159 -10.78 40.01 5.43
CA SER A 159 -10.26 41.23 4.80
C SER A 159 -10.02 41.05 3.29
N HIS A 160 -9.63 39.85 2.85
CA HIS A 160 -9.18 39.59 1.47
C HIS A 160 -9.99 38.50 0.75
N GLY A 161 -10.93 37.86 1.43
CA GLY A 161 -11.75 36.77 0.91
C GLY A 161 -11.07 35.39 0.96
N HIS A 162 -11.89 34.35 0.87
CA HIS A 162 -11.44 32.96 1.00
C HIS A 162 -10.41 32.52 -0.05
N LEU A 163 -10.51 33.03 -1.29
CA LEU A 163 -9.54 32.71 -2.34
C LEU A 163 -8.11 33.19 -1.99
N PHE A 164 -8.01 34.30 -1.25
CA PHE A 164 -6.72 34.77 -0.74
C PHE A 164 -6.25 33.90 0.43
N GLY A 165 -7.15 33.52 1.34
CA GLY A 165 -6.82 32.56 2.40
C GLY A 165 -6.33 31.21 1.87
N ASP A 166 -6.95 30.69 0.81
CA ASP A 166 -6.54 29.47 0.12
C ASP A 166 -5.12 29.58 -0.45
N ARG A 167 -4.75 30.76 -0.97
CA ARG A 167 -3.37 31.03 -1.40
C ARG A 167 -2.41 31.04 -0.22
N VAL A 168 -2.77 31.71 0.88
CA VAL A 168 -1.96 31.76 2.11
C VAL A 168 -1.72 30.35 2.67
N LEU A 169 -2.73 29.47 2.65
CA LEU A 169 -2.59 28.08 3.06
C LEU A 169 -1.61 27.31 2.18
N ARG A 170 -1.74 27.42 0.85
CA ARG A 170 -0.85 26.74 -0.09
C ARG A 170 0.60 27.20 0.07
N GLU A 171 0.81 28.51 0.08
CA GLU A 171 2.15 29.09 0.20
C GLU A 171 2.78 28.79 1.56
N THR A 172 1.98 28.75 2.63
CA THR A 172 2.47 28.33 3.96
C THR A 172 2.91 26.87 3.93
N ALA A 173 2.12 25.97 3.35
CA ALA A 173 2.48 24.56 3.22
C ALA A 173 3.76 24.36 2.38
N GLU A 174 3.89 25.05 1.24
CA GLU A 174 5.10 25.05 0.41
C GLU A 174 6.32 25.57 1.20
N THR A 175 6.13 26.63 1.98
CA THR A 175 7.18 27.21 2.83
C THR A 175 7.62 26.23 3.90
N ILE A 176 6.69 25.55 4.57
CA ILE A 176 7.01 24.52 5.57
C ILE A 176 7.77 23.39 4.89
N SER A 177 7.26 22.86 3.79
CA SER A 177 7.86 21.76 3.03
C SER A 177 9.29 22.05 2.60
N ALA A 178 9.57 23.26 2.10
CA ALA A 178 10.92 23.67 1.71
C ALA A 178 11.90 23.83 2.90
N ASN A 179 11.39 23.91 4.13
CA ASN A 179 12.17 24.14 5.35
C ASN A 179 12.22 22.93 6.28
N VAL A 180 11.67 21.78 5.90
CA VAL A 180 11.77 20.50 6.63
C VAL A 180 12.58 19.50 5.80
N ARG A 181 12.99 18.38 6.40
CA ARG A 181 13.77 17.34 5.71
C ARG A 181 12.84 16.52 4.82
N SER A 182 13.40 15.81 3.84
CA SER A 182 12.65 14.90 2.97
C SER A 182 12.00 13.72 3.71
N ASN A 183 12.50 13.38 4.90
CA ASN A 183 11.97 12.31 5.73
C ASN A 183 10.96 12.82 6.78
N ASP A 184 10.77 14.14 6.88
CA ASP A 184 9.77 14.73 7.76
C ASP A 184 8.41 14.69 7.06
N ILE A 185 7.34 14.44 7.81
CA ILE A 185 5.99 14.27 7.27
C ILE A 185 5.17 15.51 7.61
N LEU A 186 4.80 16.27 6.57
CA LEU A 186 3.92 17.44 6.69
C LEU A 186 2.46 17.03 6.46
N GLY A 187 1.62 17.25 7.46
CA GLY A 187 0.17 17.07 7.37
C GLY A 187 -0.60 18.36 7.66
N ARG A 188 -1.78 18.49 7.06
CA ARG A 188 -2.77 19.51 7.41
C ARG A 188 -3.72 18.93 8.45
N TYR A 189 -3.60 19.43 9.67
CA TYR A 189 -4.32 18.94 10.84
C TYR A 189 -5.74 19.54 10.93
N GLY A 190 -5.86 20.81 10.56
CA GLY A 190 -7.11 21.57 10.61
C GLY A 190 -7.25 22.54 9.45
N GLY A 191 -8.18 23.49 9.58
CA GLY A 191 -8.43 24.50 8.55
C GLY A 191 -7.18 25.33 8.23
N ASP A 192 -6.48 25.77 9.25
CA ASP A 192 -5.30 26.65 9.23
C ASP A 192 -4.13 26.10 10.06
N GLU A 193 -4.24 24.83 10.44
CA GLU A 193 -3.28 24.12 11.30
C GLU A 193 -2.52 23.06 10.51
N PHE A 194 -1.20 23.05 10.71
CA PHE A 194 -0.29 22.08 10.11
C PHE A 194 0.47 21.33 11.20
N VAL A 195 0.83 20.08 10.92
CA VAL A 195 1.68 19.27 11.78
C VAL A 195 2.86 18.77 10.98
N VAL A 196 4.04 18.79 11.59
CA VAL A 196 5.24 18.17 11.04
C VAL A 196 5.70 17.07 11.99
N VAL A 197 5.68 15.82 11.55
CA VAL A 197 6.29 14.69 12.26
C VAL A 197 7.73 14.54 11.82
N MET A 198 8.66 14.48 12.76
CA MET A 198 10.12 14.48 12.50
C MET A 198 10.78 13.25 13.14
N PRO A 199 10.81 12.11 12.42
CA PRO A 199 11.53 10.92 12.87
C PRO A 199 13.03 11.18 13.02
N GLY A 200 13.62 10.74 14.12
CA GLY A 200 15.05 10.92 14.41
C GLY A 200 15.44 12.34 14.81
N ALA A 201 14.49 13.24 15.06
CA ALA A 201 14.75 14.57 15.60
C ALA A 201 14.60 14.56 17.13
N ASP A 202 15.57 15.13 17.83
CA ASP A 202 15.50 15.45 19.24
C ASP A 202 14.87 16.84 19.49
N GLU A 203 14.68 17.20 20.76
CA GLU A 203 14.06 18.47 21.14
C GLU A 203 14.80 19.69 20.59
N GLN A 204 16.13 19.69 20.63
CA GLN A 204 16.94 20.79 20.12
C GLN A 204 16.78 20.92 18.59
N THR A 205 16.82 19.81 17.86
CA THR A 205 16.58 19.79 16.42
C THR A 205 15.18 20.29 16.09
N ALA A 206 14.16 19.81 16.81
CA ALA A 206 12.78 20.22 16.62
C ALA A 206 12.62 21.74 16.80
N LEU A 207 13.20 22.30 17.86
CA LEU A 207 13.17 23.72 18.15
C LEU A 207 13.85 24.56 17.04
N HIS A 208 15.00 24.11 16.54
CA HIS A 208 15.69 24.77 15.43
C HIS A 208 14.86 24.76 14.13
N VAL A 209 14.24 23.62 13.79
CA VAL A 209 13.36 23.50 12.63
C VAL A 209 12.14 24.41 12.79
N ALA A 210 11.50 24.40 13.95
CA ALA A 210 10.35 25.26 14.25
C ALA A 210 10.69 26.76 14.08
N GLN A 211 11.83 27.20 14.62
CA GLN A 211 12.29 28.57 14.49
C GLN A 211 12.59 28.96 13.04
N ARG A 212 13.20 28.04 12.28
CA ARG A 212 13.47 28.23 10.85
C ARG A 212 12.16 28.39 10.07
N VAL A 213 11.22 27.47 10.23
CA VAL A 213 9.91 27.50 9.57
C VAL A 213 9.16 28.79 9.91
N ARG A 214 9.02 29.11 11.20
CA ARG A 214 8.38 30.35 11.66
C ARG A 214 9.00 31.59 11.02
N SER A 215 10.33 31.66 10.99
CA SER A 215 11.05 32.79 10.40
C SER A 215 10.90 32.86 8.88
N ALA A 216 10.79 31.72 8.20
CA ALA A 216 10.59 31.66 6.75
C ALA A 216 9.17 32.15 6.38
N VAL A 217 8.15 31.67 7.09
CA VAL A 217 6.76 32.12 6.87
C VAL A 217 6.62 33.63 7.12
N ALA A 218 7.17 34.13 8.22
CA ALA A 218 7.14 35.57 8.52
C ALA A 218 7.84 36.45 7.47
N LYS A 219 8.83 35.92 6.75
CA LYS A 219 9.57 36.66 5.72
C LYS A 219 8.92 36.62 4.34
N ASN A 220 8.05 35.64 4.08
CA ASN A 220 7.47 35.45 2.76
C ASN A 220 6.40 36.49 2.36
N GLY A 221 6.09 37.46 3.25
CA GLY A 221 5.31 38.65 2.87
C GLY A 221 3.79 38.43 2.79
N TYR A 222 3.29 37.29 3.25
CA TYR A 222 1.87 36.90 3.17
C TYR A 222 0.95 37.59 4.21
N MET A 223 1.41 38.70 4.79
CA MET A 223 0.70 39.47 5.84
C MET A 223 0.28 38.66 7.08
N THR A 224 0.88 37.49 7.30
CA THR A 224 0.61 36.63 8.46
C THR A 224 1.89 35.99 8.97
N THR A 225 1.82 35.43 10.17
CA THR A 225 2.87 34.69 10.85
C THR A 225 2.33 33.33 11.28
N VAL A 226 3.19 32.48 11.84
CA VAL A 226 2.75 31.23 12.46
C VAL A 226 3.21 31.18 13.90
N SER A 227 2.34 30.65 14.75
CA SER A 227 2.72 30.20 16.09
C SER A 227 3.00 28.71 16.04
N VAL A 228 3.99 28.25 16.82
CA VAL A 228 4.45 26.85 16.76
C VAL A 228 4.56 26.26 18.17
N GLY A 229 3.92 25.11 18.39
CA GLY A 229 4.13 24.25 19.55
C GLY A 229 4.98 23.04 19.18
N THR A 230 5.89 22.65 20.07
CA THR A 230 6.86 21.57 19.83
C THR A 230 6.79 20.51 20.91
N SER A 231 6.73 19.23 20.55
CA SER A 231 6.85 18.16 21.53
C SER A 231 7.82 17.10 21.04
N THR A 232 8.55 16.50 21.98
CA THR A 232 9.41 15.34 21.75
C THR A 232 8.83 14.17 22.50
N TYR A 233 8.80 13.00 21.86
CA TYR A 233 8.25 11.78 22.41
C TYR A 233 9.01 11.38 23.67
N GLY A 234 8.30 11.18 24.77
CA GLY A 234 8.91 10.97 26.09
C GLY A 234 9.45 9.56 26.33
N GLY A 235 9.21 8.63 25.40
CA GLY A 235 9.67 7.23 25.50
C GLY A 235 8.92 6.39 26.55
N GLY A 236 7.82 6.90 27.11
CA GLY A 236 7.02 6.18 28.10
C GLY A 236 6.04 5.20 27.44
N SER A 237 6.01 3.95 27.90
CA SER A 237 5.17 2.86 27.35
C SER A 237 3.65 3.07 27.42
N LYS A 238 3.17 4.21 27.94
CA LYS A 238 1.76 4.55 28.08
C LYS A 238 1.34 5.81 27.31
N GLU A 239 2.27 6.52 26.67
CA GLU A 239 1.92 7.73 25.92
C GLU A 239 1.25 7.35 24.59
N THR A 240 -0.01 7.76 24.42
CA THR A 240 -0.74 7.55 23.16
C THR A 240 -0.35 8.63 22.12
N PRO A 241 -0.58 8.39 20.82
CA PRO A 241 -0.39 9.43 19.79
C PRO A 241 -1.18 10.72 20.08
N ALA A 242 -2.40 10.57 20.63
CA ALA A 242 -3.24 11.69 21.03
C ALA A 242 -2.62 12.51 22.17
N ASP A 243 -2.05 11.86 23.20
CA ASP A 243 -1.35 12.55 24.28
C ASP A 243 -0.13 13.31 23.76
N PHE A 244 0.61 12.70 22.81
CA PHE A 244 1.80 13.30 22.22
C PHE A 244 1.47 14.57 21.40
N LEU A 245 0.43 14.51 20.58
CA LEU A 245 -0.12 15.67 19.86
C LEU A 245 -0.63 16.74 20.84
N HIS A 246 -1.37 16.32 21.88
CA HIS A 246 -1.93 17.23 22.86
C HIS A 246 -0.85 18.06 23.59
N ARG A 247 0.32 17.48 23.88
CA ARG A 247 1.44 18.24 24.47
C ARG A 247 1.95 19.35 23.57
N ALA A 248 2.02 19.12 22.25
CA ALA A 248 2.41 20.18 21.32
C ALA A 248 1.31 21.21 21.15
N ASP A 249 0.04 20.80 21.14
CA ASP A 249 -1.12 21.69 21.10
C ASP A 249 -1.15 22.64 22.30
N LEU A 250 -0.90 22.15 23.51
CA LEU A 250 -0.80 22.99 24.71
C LEU A 250 0.31 24.05 24.59
N LYS A 251 1.44 23.70 23.97
CA LYS A 251 2.53 24.64 23.70
C LYS A 251 2.17 25.63 22.60
N LEU A 252 1.48 25.20 21.54
CA LEU A 252 0.96 26.10 20.51
C LEU A 252 -0.01 27.11 21.12
N TYR A 253 -0.90 26.65 21.99
CA TYR A 253 -1.82 27.52 22.73
C TYR A 253 -1.06 28.55 23.59
N GLN A 254 0.01 28.14 24.27
CA GLN A 254 0.90 29.08 24.99
C GLN A 254 1.55 30.09 24.03
N ALA A 255 2.04 29.65 22.87
CA ALA A 255 2.63 30.53 21.87
C ALA A 255 1.64 31.61 21.39
N LYS A 256 0.37 31.22 21.16
CA LYS A 256 -0.69 32.18 20.80
C LYS A 256 -0.97 33.19 21.93
N ARG A 257 -0.95 32.73 23.19
CA ARG A 257 -1.15 33.60 24.37
C ARG A 257 0.00 34.57 24.61
N ASP A 258 1.22 34.18 24.26
CA ASP A 258 2.44 34.97 24.46
C ASP A 258 2.67 36.04 23.37
N GLY A 259 1.66 36.31 22.56
CA GLY A 259 1.70 37.36 21.53
C GLY A 259 1.91 36.84 20.11
N ARG A 260 1.75 35.53 19.88
CA ARG A 260 1.86 34.87 18.55
C ARG A 260 3.27 34.98 17.95
N ASN A 261 3.46 34.51 16.71
CA ASN A 261 4.75 34.55 15.99
C ASN A 261 5.95 34.04 16.83
N CYS A 262 5.73 32.98 17.61
CA CYS A 262 6.75 32.41 18.49
C CYS A 262 6.66 30.88 18.56
N VAL A 263 7.68 30.29 19.19
CA VAL A 263 7.83 28.84 19.34
C VAL A 263 7.79 28.49 20.84
N ARG A 264 7.09 27.42 21.20
CA ARG A 264 7.00 26.87 22.56
C ARG A 264 7.20 25.36 22.60
#